data_AF-A0A085WPF9-F1
#
_entry.id   AF-A0A085WPF9-F1
#
_cell.length_a   1.000
_cell.length_b   1.000
_cell.length_c   1.000
_cell.angle_alpha   90.00
_cell.angle_beta   90.00
_cell.angle_gamma   90.00
#
_symmetry.space_group_name_H-M   'P 1'
#
loop_
_entity.id
_entity.type
_entity.pdbx_description
1 polymer ?
#
loop_
_entity_poly.entity_id
_entity_poly.type
_entity_poly.pdbx_seq_one_letter_code
_entity_poly.pdbx_strand_id
1 'polypeptide(L)'
;MRQLFSCLLFLTMACATAPATPSTSSSTTANASGPSLPFMEPPAAPPPGTQLIRRADKLMEEKAHEQALALYQQAWDAGDKRENVAYSAACASALIGRKSEAMTWLERSVELGFRDVAWMKQDTDLSSIHGEPAFAALLARIPTLPVPVKNEGSNPELIQIGEDDQQDRRGNGLGPDDWKKVSERDRQRRQRVTELLAAGAAKTGADFLAAALVFQHGDTLEDFAKARELAAEAARKGHPMGLWLTAAAWDRWLMKAEQPQRFGTQYTLDKATKQMRLYPVDPSVKDAERERWGFPPLAEIPQSL
;
A
#
# COMPACT_ATOMS: atom_id res chain seq x y z
N MET A 1 10.82 -56.46 -24.07
CA MET A 1 11.17 -57.23 -25.29
C MET A 1 10.66 -56.42 -26.49
N ARG A 2 11.57 -55.72 -27.19
CA ARG A 2 11.79 -55.78 -28.66
C ARG A 2 10.52 -55.65 -29.51
N GLN A 3 10.33 -54.50 -30.17
CA GLN A 3 10.64 -54.26 -31.62
C GLN A 3 9.55 -54.89 -32.54
N LEU A 4 9.08 -54.35 -33.67
CA LEU A 4 9.39 -53.20 -34.53
C LEU A 4 8.42 -53.28 -35.75
N PHE A 5 8.24 -52.17 -36.50
CA PHE A 5 7.95 -52.09 -37.96
C PHE A 5 6.55 -52.52 -38.46
N SER A 6 5.94 -52.00 -39.54
CA SER A 6 6.24 -50.94 -40.52
C SER A 6 5.01 -50.74 -41.44
N CYS A 7 4.93 -49.58 -42.12
CA CYS A 7 4.32 -49.36 -43.46
C CYS A 7 2.79 -49.53 -43.59
N LEU A 8 2.03 -48.80 -44.44
CA LEU A 8 2.34 -48.11 -45.68
C LEU A 8 1.22 -47.07 -46.00
N LEU A 9 1.60 -45.96 -46.65
CA LEU A 9 0.73 -44.98 -47.32
C LEU A 9 -0.14 -45.63 -48.43
N PHE A 10 -1.37 -45.14 -48.65
CA PHE A 10 -1.87 -44.80 -50.00
C PHE A 10 -2.96 -43.72 -49.95
N LEU A 11 -2.81 -42.75 -50.86
CA LEU A 11 -3.66 -41.60 -51.15
C LEU A 11 -4.79 -42.02 -52.12
N THR A 12 -6.01 -41.48 -52.02
CA THR A 12 -6.80 -41.00 -53.17
C THR A 12 -8.06 -40.22 -52.78
N MET A 13 -8.19 -39.06 -53.44
CA MET A 13 -9.36 -38.31 -53.92
C MET A 13 -10.60 -37.99 -53.05
N ALA A 14 -10.75 -36.67 -52.91
CA ALA A 14 -11.91 -35.84 -52.61
C ALA A 14 -13.29 -36.30 -53.09
N CYS A 15 -14.29 -36.06 -52.24
CA CYS A 15 -15.50 -35.31 -52.59
C CYS A 15 -16.03 -34.59 -51.33
N ALA A 16 -16.45 -33.34 -51.53
CA ALA A 16 -16.86 -32.40 -50.50
C ALA A 16 -18.25 -32.71 -49.91
N THR A 17 -18.40 -32.48 -48.60
CA THR A 17 -19.60 -31.92 -47.96
C THR A 17 -19.25 -31.49 -46.53
N ALA A 18 -19.40 -30.21 -46.22
CA ALA A 18 -19.28 -29.67 -44.86
C ALA A 18 -20.42 -30.17 -43.95
N PRO A 19 -20.19 -30.23 -42.63
CA PRO A 19 -20.97 -29.31 -41.79
C PRO A 19 -20.18 -28.68 -40.62
N ALA A 20 -20.53 -27.41 -40.40
CA ALA A 20 -20.50 -26.59 -39.18
C ALA A 20 -19.57 -27.00 -38.03
N THR A 21 -18.50 -26.21 -37.85
CA THR A 21 -17.81 -26.03 -36.57
C THR A 21 -18.73 -25.38 -35.53
N PRO A 22 -18.71 -25.80 -34.26
CA PRO A 22 -19.40 -25.07 -33.20
C PRO A 22 -18.74 -23.70 -33.02
N SER A 23 -19.59 -22.68 -33.12
CA SER A 23 -19.28 -21.29 -32.89
C SER A 23 -18.71 -21.09 -31.48
N THR A 24 -17.49 -20.56 -31.43
CA THR A 24 -16.98 -19.80 -30.30
C THR A 24 -18.01 -18.74 -29.92
N SER A 25 -18.62 -18.87 -28.75
CA SER A 25 -19.40 -17.80 -28.14
C SER A 25 -18.44 -16.67 -27.74
N SER A 26 -18.14 -15.80 -28.69
CA SER A 26 -17.69 -14.45 -28.39
C SER A 26 -18.85 -13.76 -27.67
N SER A 27 -18.77 -13.68 -26.34
CA SER A 27 -19.62 -12.79 -25.56
C SER A 27 -19.20 -11.35 -25.89
N THR A 28 -19.77 -10.83 -26.97
CA THR A 28 -19.74 -9.41 -27.29
C THR A 28 -20.64 -8.69 -26.29
N THR A 29 -20.10 -8.29 -25.15
CA THR A 29 -20.76 -7.30 -24.30
C THR A 29 -20.59 -5.93 -24.92
N ALA A 30 -21.73 -5.28 -25.13
CA ALA A 30 -21.90 -4.00 -25.76
C ALA A 30 -21.06 -2.88 -25.12
N ASN A 31 -20.58 -1.99 -26.01
CA ASN A 31 -19.99 -0.66 -25.80
C ASN A 31 -20.14 -0.05 -24.40
N ALA A 32 -19.05 -0.10 -23.63
CA ALA A 32 -18.72 0.95 -22.68
C ALA A 32 -17.89 2.00 -23.43
N SER A 33 -18.52 3.08 -23.91
CA SER A 33 -17.86 4.13 -24.72
C SER A 33 -16.99 5.09 -23.90
N GLY A 34 -16.68 4.76 -22.64
CA GLY A 34 -15.87 5.57 -21.74
C GLY A 34 -14.43 5.07 -21.64
N PRO A 35 -13.52 5.87 -21.04
CA PRO A 35 -12.19 5.38 -20.71
C PRO A 35 -12.31 4.13 -19.84
N SER A 36 -11.46 3.14 -20.08
CA SER A 36 -11.36 1.92 -19.28
C SER A 36 -9.91 1.71 -18.86
N LEU A 37 -9.74 1.20 -17.64
CA LEU A 37 -8.43 0.81 -17.12
C LEU A 37 -8.44 -0.70 -16.96
N PRO A 38 -7.47 -1.44 -17.55
CA PRO A 38 -7.47 -2.89 -17.50
C PRO A 38 -7.51 -3.41 -16.07
N PHE A 39 -8.27 -4.48 -15.87
CA PHE A 39 -8.25 -5.22 -14.61
C PHE A 39 -6.82 -5.69 -14.30
N MET A 40 -6.48 -5.69 -13.01
CA MET A 40 -5.18 -6.10 -12.49
C MET A 40 -5.45 -7.01 -11.29
N GLU A 41 -4.76 -8.15 -11.23
CA GLU A 41 -4.68 -8.96 -10.01
C GLU A 41 -3.72 -8.31 -9.00
N PRO A 42 -3.84 -8.59 -7.68
CA PRO A 42 -2.89 -8.09 -6.69
C PRO A 42 -1.43 -8.32 -7.15
N PRO A 43 -0.61 -7.26 -7.30
CA PRO A 43 0.76 -7.39 -7.81
C PRO A 43 1.70 -8.11 -6.83
N ALA A 44 1.31 -8.22 -5.57
CA ALA A 44 1.98 -8.98 -4.53
C ALA A 44 0.96 -9.41 -3.47
N ALA A 45 1.31 -10.39 -2.65
CA ALA A 45 0.55 -10.68 -1.45
C ALA A 45 0.64 -9.50 -0.45
N PRO A 46 -0.38 -9.27 0.38
CA PRO A 46 -0.27 -8.33 1.49
C PRO A 46 0.91 -8.70 2.39
N PRO A 47 1.54 -7.74 3.09
CA PRO A 47 2.53 -8.03 4.11
C PRO A 47 1.99 -9.10 5.09
N PRO A 48 2.84 -10.05 5.55
CA PRO A 48 2.41 -11.05 6.51
C PRO A 48 1.76 -10.39 7.73
N GLY A 49 0.77 -11.04 8.34
CA GLY A 49 0.13 -10.49 9.54
C GLY A 49 -0.68 -9.20 9.36
N THR A 50 -0.88 -8.70 8.14
CA THR A 50 -1.65 -7.45 7.87
C THR A 50 -3.01 -7.43 8.58
N GLN A 51 -3.78 -8.52 8.52
CA GLN A 51 -5.11 -8.58 9.18
C GLN A 51 -5.00 -8.70 10.71
N LEU A 52 -3.95 -9.35 11.21
CA LEU A 52 -3.68 -9.45 12.64
C LEU A 52 -3.39 -8.06 13.22
N ILE A 53 -2.57 -7.26 12.53
CA ILE A 53 -2.23 -5.88 12.92
C ILE A 53 -3.47 -4.99 12.93
N ARG A 54 -4.29 -5.04 11.87
CA ARG A 54 -5.54 -4.26 11.84
C ARG A 54 -6.47 -4.57 13.01
N ARG A 55 -6.63 -5.86 13.31
CA ARG A 55 -7.44 -6.28 14.46
C ARG A 55 -6.79 -5.87 15.78
N ALA A 56 -5.46 -5.91 15.87
CA ALA A 56 -4.72 -5.45 17.04
C ALA A 56 -4.93 -3.94 17.27
N ASP A 57 -4.84 -3.13 16.22
CA ASP A 57 -5.05 -1.67 16.29
C ASP A 57 -6.46 -1.35 16.80
N LYS A 58 -7.48 -2.05 16.29
CA LYS A 58 -8.86 -1.91 16.81
C LYS A 58 -8.98 -2.31 18.28
N LEU A 59 -8.33 -3.40 18.69
CA LEU A 59 -8.31 -3.81 20.10
C LEU A 59 -7.58 -2.80 20.99
N MET A 60 -6.59 -2.07 20.47
CA MET A 60 -5.96 -0.96 21.18
C MET A 60 -6.96 0.18 21.45
N GLU A 61 -7.76 0.56 20.44
CA GLU A 61 -8.83 1.56 20.59
C GLU A 61 -9.90 1.12 21.60
N GLU A 62 -10.25 -0.17 21.59
CA GLU A 62 -11.21 -0.79 22.51
C GLU A 62 -10.63 -1.06 23.91
N LYS A 63 -9.37 -0.68 24.16
CA LYS A 63 -8.63 -0.89 25.42
C LYS A 63 -8.41 -2.36 25.80
N ALA A 64 -8.55 -3.27 24.85
CA ALA A 64 -8.29 -4.69 24.99
C ALA A 64 -6.80 -5.01 24.74
N HIS A 65 -5.92 -4.32 25.46
CA HIS A 65 -4.48 -4.28 25.20
C HIS A 65 -3.77 -5.65 25.26
N GLU A 66 -4.20 -6.55 26.15
CA GLU A 66 -3.68 -7.92 26.25
C GLU A 66 -3.94 -8.72 24.96
N GLN A 67 -5.15 -8.58 24.40
CA GLN A 67 -5.52 -9.24 23.15
C GLN A 67 -4.82 -8.60 21.94
N ALA A 68 -4.67 -7.27 21.96
CA ALA A 68 -3.91 -6.55 20.94
C ALA A 68 -2.45 -7.02 20.90
N LEU A 69 -1.79 -7.12 22.06
CA LEU A 69 -0.41 -7.62 22.18
C LEU A 69 -0.26 -9.02 21.57
N ALA A 70 -1.17 -9.94 21.87
CA ALA A 70 -1.14 -11.29 21.33
C ALA A 70 -1.23 -11.31 19.79
N LEU A 71 -1.98 -10.38 19.19
CA LEU A 71 -2.07 -10.26 17.73
C LEU A 71 -0.86 -9.58 17.10
N TYR A 72 -0.27 -8.56 17.74
CA TYR A 72 1.00 -8.00 17.28
C TYR A 72 2.12 -9.05 17.32
N GLN A 73 2.18 -9.89 18.36
CA GLN A 73 3.11 -11.01 18.46
C GLN A 73 2.89 -12.01 17.31
N GLN A 74 1.65 -12.42 17.05
CA GLN A 74 1.35 -13.33 15.93
C GLN A 74 1.71 -12.72 14.58
N ALA A 75 1.46 -11.42 14.37
CA ALA A 75 1.84 -10.73 13.14
C ALA A 75 3.37 -10.69 12.96
N TRP A 76 4.07 -10.40 14.05
CA TRP A 76 5.53 -10.44 14.08
C TRP A 76 6.05 -11.83 13.75
N ASP A 77 5.50 -12.89 14.34
CA ASP A 77 5.90 -14.28 14.11
C ASP A 77 5.57 -14.74 12.68
N ALA A 78 4.51 -14.19 12.08
CA ALA A 78 4.18 -14.40 10.67
C ALA A 78 5.17 -13.70 9.70
N GLY A 79 6.04 -12.82 10.20
CA GLY A 79 7.09 -12.16 9.42
C GLY A 79 6.92 -10.66 9.24
N ASP A 80 5.93 -10.02 9.86
CA ASP A 80 5.82 -8.56 9.84
C ASP A 80 6.84 -7.92 10.79
N LYS A 81 8.03 -7.64 10.26
CA LYS A 81 9.16 -7.07 11.02
C LYS A 81 9.28 -5.56 10.83
N ARG A 82 8.16 -4.83 10.75
CA ARG A 82 8.18 -3.36 10.67
C ARG A 82 8.37 -2.74 12.04
N GLU A 83 9.03 -1.58 12.07
CA GLU A 83 9.36 -0.87 13.30
C GLU A 83 8.12 -0.42 14.08
N ASN A 84 7.04 -0.07 13.37
CA ASN A 84 5.78 0.38 13.96
C ASN A 84 5.00 -0.77 14.61
N VAL A 85 5.09 -1.99 14.08
CA VAL A 85 4.46 -3.18 14.70
C VAL A 85 5.12 -3.49 16.04
N ALA A 86 6.46 -3.46 16.08
CA ALA A 86 7.20 -3.58 17.33
C ALA A 86 6.88 -2.45 18.32
N TYR A 87 6.73 -1.21 17.81
CA TYR A 87 6.35 -0.07 18.65
C TYR A 87 4.96 -0.24 19.27
N SER A 88 3.95 -0.61 18.47
CA SER A 88 2.59 -0.86 18.97
C SER A 88 2.54 -2.01 19.98
N ALA A 89 3.34 -3.07 19.78
CA ALA A 89 3.50 -4.13 20.77
C ALA A 89 4.11 -3.63 22.09
N ALA A 90 5.06 -2.67 22.02
CA ALA A 90 5.62 -2.02 23.20
C ALA A 90 4.56 -1.22 23.96
N CYS A 91 3.75 -0.41 23.25
CA CYS A 91 2.63 0.34 23.83
C CYS A 91 1.62 -0.60 24.51
N ALA A 92 1.18 -1.65 23.80
CA ALA A 92 0.24 -2.64 24.35
C ALA A 92 0.79 -3.29 25.64
N SER A 93 2.07 -3.67 25.63
CA SER A 93 2.76 -4.26 26.80
C SER A 93 2.88 -3.29 27.97
N ALA A 94 3.16 -2.02 27.69
CA ALA A 94 3.29 -0.98 28.71
C ALA A 94 1.95 -0.65 29.38
N LEU A 95 0.86 -0.60 28.59
CA LEU A 95 -0.50 -0.34 29.08
C LEU A 95 -1.04 -1.43 30.00
N ILE A 96 -0.63 -2.68 29.82
CA ILE A 96 -0.97 -3.81 30.72
C ILE A 96 0.04 -3.99 31.87
N GLY A 97 1.03 -3.10 32.00
CA GLY A 97 2.02 -3.11 33.09
C GLY A 97 3.17 -4.11 32.93
N ARG A 98 3.33 -4.74 31.76
CA ARG A 98 4.43 -5.67 31.47
C ARG A 98 5.69 -4.94 31.04
N LYS A 99 6.31 -4.24 31.99
CA LYS A 99 7.41 -3.31 31.73
C LYS A 99 8.62 -3.92 31.00
N SER A 100 9.08 -5.10 31.41
CA SER A 100 10.23 -5.76 30.78
C SER A 100 9.93 -6.20 29.34
N GLU A 101 8.70 -6.66 29.07
CA GLU A 101 8.25 -7.01 27.73
C GLU A 101 8.12 -5.76 26.85
N ALA A 102 7.57 -4.68 27.39
CA ALA A 102 7.48 -3.39 26.71
C ALA A 102 8.86 -2.86 26.32
N MET A 103 9.85 -2.93 27.21
CA MET A 103 11.24 -2.56 26.89
C MET A 103 11.83 -3.42 25.77
N THR A 104 11.59 -4.73 25.79
CA THR A 104 12.07 -5.64 24.74
C THR A 104 11.49 -5.27 23.37
N TRP A 105 10.20 -4.95 23.31
CA TRP A 105 9.55 -4.53 22.08
C TRP A 105 10.01 -3.15 21.60
N LEU A 106 10.20 -2.20 22.51
CA LEU A 106 10.69 -0.87 22.18
C LEU A 106 12.12 -0.91 21.63
N GLU A 107 12.98 -1.74 22.22
CA GLU A 107 14.33 -1.98 21.70
C GLU A 107 14.30 -2.53 20.28
N ARG A 108 13.44 -3.52 19.98
CA ARG A 108 13.25 -4.03 18.61
C ARG A 108 12.80 -2.95 17.63
N SER A 109 11.84 -2.11 18.03
CA SER A 109 11.38 -0.99 17.20
C SER A 109 12.53 -0.03 16.87
N VAL A 110 13.37 0.27 17.86
CA VAL A 110 14.58 1.08 17.67
C VAL A 110 15.61 0.36 16.78
N GLU A 111 15.85 -0.93 16.95
CA GLU A 111 16.78 -1.67 16.06
C GLU A 111 16.31 -1.64 14.59
N LEU A 112 14.99 -1.67 14.37
CA LEU A 112 14.36 -1.60 13.04
C LEU A 112 14.27 -0.18 12.45
N GLY A 113 14.65 0.86 13.18
CA GLY A 113 14.77 2.21 12.63
C GLY A 113 13.77 3.24 13.12
N PHE A 114 12.96 2.94 14.15
CA PHE A 114 12.16 3.97 14.81
C PHE A 114 13.08 4.91 15.62
N ARG A 115 13.01 6.22 15.38
CA ARG A 115 13.96 7.22 15.93
C ARG A 115 13.31 8.39 16.64
N ASP A 116 11.98 8.46 16.73
CA ASP A 116 11.29 9.61 17.31
C ASP A 116 11.35 9.60 18.85
N VAL A 117 12.49 10.08 19.38
CA VAL A 117 12.74 10.19 20.82
C VAL A 117 11.77 11.18 21.48
N ALA A 118 11.35 12.23 20.76
CA ALA A 118 10.41 13.20 21.29
C ALA A 118 9.05 12.53 21.52
N TRP A 119 8.57 11.76 20.52
CA TRP A 119 7.36 10.98 20.63
C TRP A 119 7.42 9.98 21.80
N MET A 120 8.48 9.17 21.91
CA MET A 120 8.60 8.18 23.00
C MET A 120 8.45 8.78 24.40
N LYS A 121 8.96 10.01 24.61
CA LYS A 121 8.90 10.70 25.90
C LYS A 121 7.50 11.22 26.24
N GLN A 122 6.71 11.59 25.24
CA GLN A 122 5.37 12.15 25.44
C GLN A 122 4.26 11.10 25.30
N ASP A 123 4.55 9.96 24.67
CA ASP A 123 3.60 8.88 24.46
C ASP A 123 3.10 8.34 25.80
N THR A 124 1.80 8.55 26.05
CA THR A 124 1.14 8.18 27.29
C THR A 124 1.05 6.67 27.47
N ASP A 125 1.07 5.90 26.37
CA ASP A 125 1.00 4.44 26.41
C ASP A 125 2.29 3.86 27.01
N LEU A 126 3.41 4.55 26.86
CA LEU A 126 4.72 4.18 27.43
C LEU A 126 4.96 4.73 28.85
N SER A 127 4.00 5.43 29.44
CA SER A 127 4.17 6.09 30.74
C SER A 127 4.67 5.16 31.85
N SER A 128 4.25 3.89 31.84
CA SER A 128 4.65 2.90 32.85
C SER A 128 6.14 2.52 32.80
N ILE A 129 6.81 2.74 31.66
CA ILE A 129 8.23 2.46 31.45
C ILE A 129 9.14 3.70 31.43
N HIS A 130 8.58 4.92 31.44
CA HIS A 130 9.37 6.16 31.44
C HIS A 130 10.36 6.27 32.61
N GLY A 131 10.03 5.68 33.77
CA GLY A 131 10.88 5.66 34.96
C GLY A 131 11.92 4.54 34.98
N GLU A 132 11.92 3.64 33.99
CA GLU A 132 12.85 2.51 33.97
C GLU A 132 14.26 2.97 33.54
N PRO A 133 15.34 2.56 34.24
CA PRO A 133 16.70 2.91 33.83
C PRO A 133 17.04 2.48 32.40
N ALA A 134 16.48 1.34 31.97
CA ALA A 134 16.65 0.83 30.61
C ALA A 134 16.03 1.77 29.55
N PHE A 135 14.91 2.43 29.87
CA PHE A 135 14.28 3.40 28.96
C PHE A 135 15.19 4.62 28.76
N ALA A 136 15.68 5.21 29.85
CA ALA A 136 16.62 6.33 29.78
C ALA A 136 17.90 5.96 28.99
N ALA A 137 18.44 4.76 29.22
CA ALA A 137 19.61 4.25 28.50
C ALA A 137 19.33 4.06 27.00
N LEU A 138 18.16 3.52 26.64
CA LEU A 138 17.74 3.36 25.25
C LEU A 138 17.64 4.72 24.54
N LEU A 139 16.99 5.70 25.16
CA LEU A 139 16.87 7.05 24.58
C LEU A 139 18.22 7.73 24.38
N ALA A 140 19.16 7.56 25.31
CA ALA A 140 20.52 8.07 25.18
C ALA A 140 21.32 7.36 24.07
N ARG A 141 20.99 6.09 23.77
CA ARG A 141 21.64 5.30 22.71
C ARG A 141 21.13 5.64 21.31
N ILE A 142 19.86 6.01 21.15
CA ILE A 142 19.25 6.26 19.83
C ILE A 142 20.08 7.18 18.91
N PRO A 143 20.63 8.32 19.38
CA PRO A 143 21.45 9.21 18.54
C PRO A 143 22.77 8.60 18.04
N THR A 144 23.27 7.54 18.70
CA THR A 144 24.53 6.88 18.33
C THR A 144 24.32 5.63 17.47
N LEU A 145 23.07 5.18 17.32
CA LEU A 145 22.77 4.02 16.49
C LEU A 145 22.96 4.35 15.01
N PRO A 146 23.47 3.40 14.20
CA PRO A 146 23.43 3.56 12.77
C PRO A 146 21.96 3.75 12.34
N VAL A 147 21.76 4.68 11.41
CA VAL A 147 20.48 4.79 10.70
C VAL A 147 20.39 3.53 9.83
N PRO A 148 19.41 2.65 10.03
CA PRO A 148 19.18 1.56 9.09
C PRO A 148 19.00 2.20 7.73
N VAL A 149 19.72 1.72 6.72
CA VAL A 149 19.69 2.32 5.38
C VAL A 149 18.31 2.06 4.79
N LYS A 150 17.35 2.93 5.12
CA LYS A 150 16.07 3.01 4.45
C LYS A 150 16.41 3.32 2.99
N ASN A 151 15.92 2.48 2.08
CA ASN A 151 16.13 2.62 0.65
C ASN A 151 17.55 2.28 0.16
N GLU A 152 18.23 1.30 0.78
CA GLU A 152 19.53 0.81 0.27
C GLU A 152 19.45 0.45 -1.23
N GLY A 153 20.42 0.93 -2.01
CA GLY A 153 20.47 0.75 -3.47
C GLY A 153 19.49 1.58 -4.29
N SER A 154 18.67 2.42 -3.65
CA SER A 154 17.70 3.30 -4.30
C SER A 154 18.36 4.57 -4.82
N ASN A 155 17.73 5.21 -5.79
CA ASN A 155 18.15 6.48 -6.35
C ASN A 155 17.84 7.63 -5.36
N PRO A 156 18.86 8.35 -4.85
CA PRO A 156 18.65 9.38 -3.82
C PRO A 156 17.78 10.55 -4.31
N GLU A 157 17.81 10.87 -5.61
CA GLU A 157 16.99 11.93 -6.18
C GLU A 157 15.51 11.54 -6.22
N LEU A 158 15.18 10.29 -6.60
CA LEU A 158 13.78 9.82 -6.56
C LEU A 158 13.24 9.80 -5.13
N ILE A 159 14.04 9.34 -4.17
CA ILE A 159 13.66 9.35 -2.76
C ILE A 159 13.38 10.78 -2.28
N GLN A 160 14.29 11.72 -2.54
CA GLN A 160 14.09 13.11 -2.14
C GLN A 160 12.85 13.74 -2.78
N ILE A 161 12.62 13.49 -4.07
CA ILE A 161 11.41 13.98 -4.76
C ILE A 161 10.13 13.48 -4.07
N GLY A 162 10.09 12.20 -3.70
CA GLY A 162 8.95 11.61 -2.99
C GLY A 162 8.78 12.18 -1.58
N GLU A 163 9.87 12.40 -0.85
CA GLU A 163 9.86 13.02 0.48
C GLU A 163 9.34 14.46 0.42
N ASP A 164 9.82 15.25 -0.53
CA ASP A 164 9.40 16.63 -0.75
C ASP A 164 7.91 16.71 -1.14
N ASP A 165 7.43 15.80 -1.99
CA ASP A 165 6.02 15.68 -2.35
C ASP A 165 5.13 15.47 -1.11
N GLN A 166 5.53 14.56 -0.21
CA GLN A 166 4.76 14.32 1.02
C GLN A 166 4.90 15.49 2.00
N GLN A 167 6.09 16.08 2.12
CA GLN A 167 6.35 17.19 3.03
C GLN A 167 5.50 18.42 2.72
N ASP A 168 5.25 18.70 1.44
CA ASP A 168 4.40 19.81 1.00
C ASP A 168 2.97 19.76 1.52
N ARG A 169 2.52 18.56 1.93
CA ARG A 169 1.19 18.27 2.44
C ARG A 169 1.17 18.12 3.96
N ARG A 170 2.34 18.24 4.63
CA ARG A 170 2.45 18.21 6.10
C ARG A 170 2.23 19.61 6.65
N GLY A 171 1.10 19.81 7.34
CA GLY A 171 0.80 21.06 8.04
C GLY A 171 -0.71 21.31 8.12
N ASN A 172 -1.16 21.91 9.22
CA ASN A 172 -2.57 22.30 9.38
C ASN A 172 -2.83 23.60 8.59
N GLY A 173 -3.94 23.67 7.85
CA GLY A 173 -4.48 24.93 7.35
C GLY A 173 -3.93 25.45 6.01
N LEU A 174 -3.46 24.57 5.11
CA LEU A 174 -3.06 24.96 3.75
C LEU A 174 -4.20 25.69 3.02
N GLY A 175 -3.95 26.95 2.66
CA GLY A 175 -4.90 27.79 1.94
C GLY A 175 -4.87 27.57 0.43
N PRO A 176 -5.83 28.15 -0.32
CA PRO A 176 -5.87 28.03 -1.77
C PRO A 176 -4.57 28.44 -2.49
N ASP A 177 -3.87 29.45 -2.00
CA ASP A 177 -2.61 29.91 -2.61
C ASP A 177 -1.44 28.97 -2.32
N ASP A 178 -1.43 28.29 -1.17
CA ASP A 178 -0.46 27.25 -0.89
C ASP A 178 -0.68 26.05 -1.82
N TRP A 179 -1.94 25.65 -2.01
CA TRP A 179 -2.30 24.59 -2.94
C TRP A 179 -1.88 24.88 -4.38
N LYS A 180 -1.95 26.13 -4.85
CA LYS A 180 -1.41 26.50 -6.17
C LYS A 180 0.10 26.23 -6.27
N LYS A 181 0.87 26.54 -5.22
CA LYS A 181 2.31 26.29 -5.17
C LYS A 181 2.63 24.80 -5.08
N VAL A 182 1.84 24.05 -4.30
CA VAL A 182 1.94 22.58 -4.24
C VAL A 182 1.69 21.98 -5.63
N SER A 183 0.58 22.34 -6.29
CA SER A 183 0.27 21.81 -7.63
C SER A 183 1.30 22.19 -8.70
N GLU A 184 1.92 23.37 -8.62
CA GLU A 184 3.03 23.73 -9.51
C GLU A 184 4.25 22.84 -9.26
N ARG A 185 4.62 22.61 -8.00
CA ARG A 185 5.72 21.71 -7.66
C ARG A 185 5.42 20.26 -8.03
N ASP A 186 4.19 19.81 -7.90
CA ASP A 186 3.77 18.46 -8.33
C ASP A 186 3.97 18.27 -9.84
N ARG A 187 3.64 19.30 -10.66
CA ARG A 187 3.91 19.27 -12.11
C ARG A 187 5.40 19.15 -12.41
N GLN A 188 6.23 19.95 -11.74
CA GLN A 188 7.68 19.94 -11.91
C GLN A 188 8.28 18.58 -11.50
N ARG A 189 7.82 18.01 -10.37
CA ARG A 189 8.22 16.67 -9.92
C ARG A 189 7.79 15.59 -10.92
N ARG A 190 6.56 15.63 -11.44
CA ARG A 190 6.12 14.67 -12.47
C ARG A 190 6.99 14.72 -13.71
N GLN A 191 7.35 15.91 -14.18
CA GLN A 191 8.30 16.06 -15.29
C GLN A 191 9.65 15.43 -14.94
N ARG A 192 10.21 15.76 -13.78
CA ARG A 192 11.53 15.25 -13.37
C ARG A 192 11.55 13.73 -13.18
N VAL A 193 10.53 13.17 -12.54
CA VAL A 193 10.37 11.71 -12.38
C VAL A 193 10.26 11.04 -13.74
N THR A 194 9.56 11.65 -14.71
CA THR A 194 9.46 11.10 -16.07
C THR A 194 10.83 10.97 -16.73
N GLU A 195 11.69 11.99 -16.61
CA GLU A 195 13.07 11.96 -17.11
C GLU A 195 13.90 10.86 -16.44
N LEU A 196 13.81 10.75 -15.11
CA LEU A 196 14.52 9.73 -14.33
C LEU A 196 14.08 8.31 -14.71
N LEU A 197 12.78 8.09 -14.88
CA LEU A 197 12.23 6.81 -15.34
C LEU A 197 12.70 6.48 -16.76
N ALA A 198 12.71 7.46 -17.67
CA ALA A 198 13.17 7.27 -19.05
C ALA A 198 14.67 6.93 -19.12
N ALA A 199 15.46 7.46 -18.18
CA ALA A 199 16.88 7.15 -18.03
C ALA A 199 17.16 5.80 -17.33
N GLY A 200 16.12 5.05 -16.92
CA GLY A 200 16.28 3.78 -16.20
C GLY A 200 16.79 3.93 -14.77
N ALA A 201 16.52 5.09 -14.14
CA ALA A 201 17.08 5.43 -12.83
C ALA A 201 16.41 4.69 -11.66
N ALA A 202 15.14 4.27 -11.81
CA ALA A 202 14.39 3.54 -10.78
C ALA A 202 14.70 2.02 -10.83
N LYS A 203 15.08 1.45 -9.68
CA LYS A 203 15.51 0.05 -9.57
C LYS A 203 14.87 -0.68 -8.40
N THR A 204 14.73 -0.03 -7.25
CA THR A 204 14.23 -0.64 -6.01
C THR A 204 12.74 -0.38 -5.83
N GLY A 205 12.09 -1.14 -4.95
CA GLY A 205 10.69 -0.88 -4.61
C GLY A 205 10.45 0.54 -4.08
N ALA A 206 11.43 1.14 -3.39
CA ALA A 206 11.35 2.51 -2.90
C ALA A 206 11.41 3.55 -4.02
N ASP A 207 12.24 3.33 -5.06
CA ASP A 207 12.27 4.19 -6.24
C ASP A 207 10.92 4.26 -6.93
N PHE A 208 10.32 3.08 -7.16
CA PHE A 208 9.03 2.96 -7.82
C PHE A 208 7.90 3.53 -6.95
N LEU A 209 7.96 3.38 -5.64
CA LEU A 209 6.98 3.99 -4.74
C LEU A 209 7.07 5.51 -4.76
N ALA A 210 8.27 6.08 -4.66
CA ALA A 210 8.47 7.52 -4.69
C ALA A 210 7.96 8.13 -6.00
N ALA A 211 8.26 7.48 -7.13
CA ALA A 211 7.71 7.86 -8.42
C ALA A 211 6.16 7.75 -8.45
N ALA A 212 5.61 6.65 -7.92
CA ALA A 212 4.16 6.44 -7.89
C ALA A 212 3.42 7.50 -7.08
N LEU A 213 3.97 7.96 -5.94
CA LEU A 213 3.36 9.02 -5.12
C LEU A 213 3.23 10.34 -5.88
N VAL A 214 4.25 10.71 -6.65
CA VAL A 214 4.24 11.93 -7.47
C VAL A 214 3.14 11.89 -8.54
N PHE A 215 2.94 10.73 -9.19
CA PHE A 215 1.85 10.54 -10.16
C PHE A 215 0.48 10.34 -9.48
N GLN A 216 0.44 9.81 -8.25
CA GLN A 216 -0.78 9.68 -7.46
C GLN A 216 -1.44 11.06 -7.20
N HIS A 217 -0.61 12.11 -7.15
CA HIS A 217 -0.99 13.51 -7.05
C HIS A 217 -1.07 14.23 -8.41
N GLY A 218 -1.17 13.46 -9.50
CA GLY A 218 -1.50 13.97 -10.82
C GLY A 218 -2.94 14.47 -10.95
N ASP A 219 -3.25 14.93 -12.16
CA ASP A 219 -4.54 15.59 -12.47
C ASP A 219 -5.33 14.83 -13.54
N THR A 220 -4.69 13.91 -14.24
CA THR A 220 -5.19 13.23 -15.44
C THR A 220 -5.41 11.73 -15.22
N LEU A 221 -6.20 11.09 -16.10
CA LEU A 221 -6.37 9.64 -16.08
C LEU A 221 -5.04 8.94 -16.36
N GLU A 222 -4.21 9.51 -17.21
CA GLU A 222 -2.88 9.02 -17.56
C GLU A 222 -1.95 9.04 -16.35
N ASP A 223 -1.99 10.11 -15.53
CA ASP A 223 -1.20 10.18 -14.30
C ASP A 223 -1.60 9.06 -13.33
N PHE A 224 -2.90 8.85 -13.08
CA PHE A 224 -3.35 7.82 -12.14
C PHE A 224 -3.10 6.40 -12.67
N ALA A 225 -3.21 6.19 -13.98
CA ALA A 225 -2.82 4.94 -14.61
C ALA A 225 -1.32 4.67 -14.41
N LYS A 226 -0.47 5.69 -14.61
CA LYS A 226 0.98 5.60 -14.38
C LYS A 226 1.30 5.35 -12.91
N ALA A 227 0.63 6.02 -11.99
CA ALA A 227 0.77 5.80 -10.55
C ALA A 227 0.47 4.34 -10.17
N ARG A 228 -0.61 3.77 -10.73
CA ARG A 228 -0.98 2.37 -10.50
C ARG A 228 0.10 1.40 -10.99
N GLU A 229 0.65 1.63 -12.18
CA GLU A 229 1.72 0.79 -12.73
C GLU A 229 3.00 0.85 -11.87
N LEU A 230 3.42 2.05 -11.50
CA LEU A 230 4.62 2.26 -10.68
C LEU A 230 4.44 1.67 -9.28
N ALA A 231 3.28 1.88 -8.65
CA ALA A 231 2.98 1.29 -7.35
C ALA A 231 2.91 -0.25 -7.41
N ALA A 232 2.39 -0.81 -8.51
CA ALA A 232 2.37 -2.25 -8.71
C ALA A 232 3.79 -2.82 -8.84
N GLU A 233 4.69 -2.11 -9.52
CA GLU A 233 6.10 -2.49 -9.57
C GLU A 233 6.78 -2.36 -8.20
N ALA A 234 6.47 -1.31 -7.42
CA ALA A 234 6.93 -1.18 -6.05
C ALA A 234 6.48 -2.38 -5.19
N ALA A 235 5.23 -2.84 -5.35
CA ALA A 235 4.69 -4.01 -4.65
C ALA A 235 5.43 -5.30 -5.04
N ARG A 236 5.65 -5.53 -6.35
CA ARG A 236 6.41 -6.71 -6.83
C ARG A 236 7.83 -6.74 -6.30
N LYS A 237 8.43 -5.56 -6.07
CA LYS A 237 9.75 -5.40 -5.46
C LYS A 237 9.74 -5.44 -3.93
N GLY A 238 8.60 -5.77 -3.31
CA GLY A 238 8.47 -5.97 -1.87
C GLY A 238 8.29 -4.69 -1.06
N HIS A 239 8.01 -3.54 -1.69
CA HIS A 239 7.73 -2.33 -0.93
C HIS A 239 6.36 -2.46 -0.21
N PRO A 240 6.29 -2.31 1.13
CA PRO A 240 5.08 -2.62 1.91
C PRO A 240 3.87 -1.74 1.55
N MET A 241 4.10 -0.51 1.09
CA MET A 241 3.04 0.38 0.63
C MET A 241 2.60 0.18 -0.84
N GLY A 242 3.35 -0.60 -1.63
CA GLY A 242 3.10 -0.72 -3.06
C GLY A 242 1.70 -1.25 -3.37
N LEU A 243 1.25 -2.27 -2.61
CA LEU A 243 -0.07 -2.89 -2.82
C LEU A 243 -1.20 -1.90 -2.54
N TRP A 244 -1.12 -1.17 -1.42
CA TRP A 244 -2.12 -0.15 -1.06
C TRP A 244 -2.13 0.99 -2.09
N LEU A 245 -0.97 1.51 -2.48
CA LEU A 245 -0.88 2.62 -3.42
C LEU A 245 -1.36 2.23 -4.83
N THR A 246 -1.18 0.96 -5.22
CA THR A 246 -1.75 0.43 -6.47
C THR A 246 -3.27 0.53 -6.46
N ALA A 247 -3.90 0.06 -5.38
CA ALA A 247 -5.35 0.13 -5.22
C ALA A 247 -5.85 1.58 -5.11
N ALA A 248 -5.15 2.44 -4.37
CA ALA A 248 -5.51 3.84 -4.22
C ALA A 248 -5.42 4.63 -5.55
N ALA A 249 -4.40 4.33 -6.37
CA ALA A 249 -4.27 4.91 -7.70
C ALA A 249 -5.40 4.46 -8.63
N TRP A 250 -5.79 3.19 -8.54
CA TRP A 250 -6.92 2.66 -9.30
C TRP A 250 -8.24 3.30 -8.89
N ASP A 251 -8.52 3.40 -7.59
CA ASP A 251 -9.73 4.05 -7.09
C ASP A 251 -9.77 5.54 -7.48
N ARG A 252 -8.63 6.25 -7.45
CA ARG A 252 -8.55 7.64 -7.93
C ARG A 252 -8.80 7.77 -9.42
N TRP A 253 -8.28 6.82 -10.22
CA TRP A 253 -8.59 6.74 -11.65
C TRP A 253 -10.08 6.53 -11.90
N LEU A 254 -10.71 5.60 -11.18
CA LEU A 254 -12.14 5.31 -11.30
C LEU A 254 -12.98 6.51 -10.91
N MET A 255 -12.67 7.15 -9.78
CA MET A 255 -13.34 8.38 -9.34
C MET A 255 -13.23 9.50 -10.39
N LYS A 256 -12.06 9.69 -11.01
CA LYS A 256 -11.85 10.68 -12.08
C LYS A 256 -12.62 10.33 -13.36
N ALA A 257 -12.76 9.04 -13.65
CA ALA A 257 -13.58 8.52 -14.75
C ALA A 257 -15.08 8.43 -14.41
N GLU A 258 -15.50 8.99 -13.27
CA GLU A 258 -16.88 8.96 -12.76
C GLU A 258 -17.46 7.54 -12.58
N GLN A 259 -16.60 6.58 -12.30
CA GLN A 259 -16.94 5.18 -12.05
C GLN A 259 -16.79 4.83 -10.57
N PRO A 260 -17.62 3.92 -10.03
CA PRO A 260 -17.47 3.45 -8.65
C PRO A 260 -16.05 2.94 -8.40
N GLN A 261 -15.49 3.31 -7.25
CA GLN A 261 -14.19 2.83 -6.80
C GLN A 261 -14.29 1.37 -6.33
N ARG A 262 -13.17 0.68 -6.18
CA ARG A 262 -13.14 -0.76 -5.82
C ARG A 262 -12.82 -0.98 -4.35
N PHE A 263 -11.86 -0.24 -3.81
CA PHE A 263 -11.26 -0.54 -2.50
C PHE A 263 -11.64 0.45 -1.41
N GLY A 264 -12.25 1.58 -1.76
CA GLY A 264 -12.78 2.54 -0.79
C GLY A 264 -11.71 3.50 -0.27
N THR A 265 -10.70 3.84 -1.08
CA THR A 265 -9.63 4.76 -0.67
C THR A 265 -9.95 6.23 -0.93
N GLN A 266 -10.98 6.52 -1.70
CA GLN A 266 -11.32 7.86 -2.17
C GLN A 266 -12.57 8.41 -1.51
N TYR A 267 -12.49 9.69 -1.15
CA TYR A 267 -13.57 10.46 -0.57
C TYR A 267 -13.83 11.70 -1.43
N THR A 268 -15.09 12.16 -1.46
CA THR A 268 -15.51 13.38 -2.15
C THR A 268 -16.20 14.32 -1.17
N LEU A 269 -16.08 15.63 -1.41
CA LEU A 269 -16.76 16.64 -0.61
C LEU A 269 -18.27 16.60 -0.89
N ASP A 270 -19.06 16.32 0.14
CA ASP A 270 -20.50 16.56 0.10
C ASP A 270 -20.76 18.08 0.18
N LYS A 271 -21.33 18.65 -0.88
CA LYS A 271 -21.55 20.10 -0.97
C LYS A 271 -22.56 20.61 0.05
N ALA A 272 -23.50 19.78 0.50
CA ALA A 272 -24.54 20.12 1.46
C ALA A 272 -24.01 20.07 2.89
N THR A 273 -23.33 18.99 3.26
CA THR A 273 -22.82 18.82 4.64
C THR A 273 -21.43 19.40 4.85
N LYS A 274 -20.70 19.74 3.78
CA LYS A 274 -19.29 20.13 3.79
C LYS A 274 -18.35 19.07 4.39
N GLN A 275 -18.80 17.82 4.48
CA GLN A 275 -18.01 16.70 4.98
C GLN A 275 -17.45 15.89 3.82
N MET A 276 -16.28 15.28 4.03
CA MET A 276 -15.74 14.29 3.11
C MET A 276 -16.53 13.00 3.29
N ARG A 277 -17.12 12.48 2.22
CA ARG A 277 -17.86 11.21 2.20
C ARG A 277 -17.20 10.19 1.31
N LEU A 278 -17.28 8.92 1.68
CA LEU A 278 -16.76 7.81 0.89
C LEU A 278 -17.38 7.86 -0.51
N TYR A 279 -16.55 7.87 -1.55
CA TYR A 279 -17.02 7.84 -2.93
C TYR A 279 -17.67 6.47 -3.22
N PRO A 280 -18.70 6.36 -4.11
CA PRO A 280 -19.40 5.11 -4.35
C PRO A 280 -18.45 3.93 -4.63
N VAL A 281 -18.64 2.83 -3.89
CA VAL A 281 -17.85 1.60 -4.03
C VAL A 281 -18.64 0.59 -4.86
N ASP A 282 -17.98 -0.07 -5.81
CA ASP A 282 -18.55 -1.14 -6.62
C ASP A 282 -19.01 -2.32 -5.74
N PRO A 283 -20.32 -2.61 -5.63
CA PRO A 283 -20.84 -3.66 -4.77
C PRO A 283 -20.51 -5.08 -5.26
N SER A 284 -19.98 -5.22 -6.48
CA SER A 284 -19.49 -6.49 -7.00
C SER A 284 -18.18 -6.93 -6.35
N VAL A 285 -17.37 -5.97 -5.85
CA VAL A 285 -16.10 -6.25 -5.16
C VAL A 285 -16.40 -6.78 -3.75
N LYS A 286 -16.20 -8.08 -3.55
CA LYS A 286 -16.46 -8.77 -2.27
C LYS A 286 -15.31 -8.62 -1.29
N ASP A 287 -15.61 -8.77 0.00
CA ASP A 287 -14.59 -8.66 1.06
C ASP A 287 -13.42 -9.64 0.89
N ALA A 288 -13.64 -10.82 0.33
CA ALA A 288 -12.55 -11.75 -0.01
C ALA A 288 -11.57 -11.16 -1.04
N GLU A 289 -12.05 -10.41 -2.03
CA GLU A 289 -11.17 -9.72 -2.98
C GLU A 289 -10.44 -8.55 -2.28
N ARG A 290 -11.15 -7.80 -1.45
CA ARG A 290 -10.54 -6.71 -0.65
C ARG A 290 -9.42 -7.24 0.23
N GLU A 291 -9.63 -8.40 0.87
CA GLU A 291 -8.63 -9.09 1.68
C GLU A 291 -7.39 -9.50 0.87
N ARG A 292 -7.56 -10.02 -0.35
CA ARG A 292 -6.44 -10.34 -1.26
C ARG A 292 -5.58 -9.13 -1.58
N TRP A 293 -6.18 -7.93 -1.59
CA TRP A 293 -5.49 -6.65 -1.76
C TRP A 293 -4.99 -6.04 -0.45
N GLY A 294 -5.19 -6.71 0.68
CA GLY A 294 -4.80 -6.18 1.97
C GLY A 294 -5.66 -5.01 2.41
N PHE A 295 -6.95 -5.00 2.08
CA PHE A 295 -7.95 -4.06 2.61
C PHE A 295 -8.90 -4.74 3.61
N PRO A 296 -9.50 -3.97 4.53
CA PRO A 296 -10.54 -4.49 5.41
C PRO A 296 -11.87 -4.68 4.64
N PRO A 297 -12.82 -5.43 5.24
CA PRO A 297 -14.20 -5.47 4.78
C PRO A 297 -14.79 -4.08 4.56
N LEU A 298 -15.70 -3.94 3.60
CA LEU A 298 -16.28 -2.63 3.28
C LEU A 298 -16.98 -1.98 4.49
N ALA A 299 -17.60 -2.79 5.35
CA ALA A 299 -18.29 -2.32 6.56
C ALA A 299 -17.37 -1.65 7.58
N GLU A 300 -16.06 -1.87 7.50
CA GLU A 300 -15.06 -1.25 8.39
C GLU A 300 -14.49 0.06 7.82
N ILE A 301 -14.83 0.43 6.58
CA ILE A 301 -14.39 1.71 6.01
C ILE A 301 -15.32 2.84 6.48
N PRO A 302 -14.77 3.90 7.10
CA PRO A 302 -15.54 5.07 7.50
C PRO A 302 -16.29 5.68 6.32
N GLN A 303 -17.59 5.93 6.49
CA GLN A 303 -18.42 6.56 5.46
C GLN A 303 -18.15 8.06 5.32
N SER A 304 -17.48 8.66 6.30
CA SER A 304 -17.08 10.07 6.32
C SER A 304 -15.77 10.26 7.11
N LEU A 305 -15.03 11.34 6.80
CA LEU A 305 -13.83 11.80 7.51
C LEU A 305 -14.10 13.11 8.27
#